data_AF-A0A354GM37-F1
#
_entry.id   AF-A0A354GM37-F1
#
_cell.length_a   1.000
_cell.length_b   1.000
_cell.length_c   1.000
_cell.angle_alpha   90.00
_cell.angle_beta   90.00
_cell.angle_gamma   90.00
#
_symmetry.space_group_name_H-M   'P 1'
#
loop_
_entity.id
_entity.type
_entity.pdbx_description
1 polymer ?
#
loop_
_entity_poly.entity_id
_entity_poly.type
_entity_poly.pdbx_seq_one_letter_code
_entity_poly.pdbx_strand_id
1 'polypeptide(L)'
;MRLVRRYARTVAERFHPERIILFGSHAYGTPHADSDVDILVIMPARNQHDQAIRIRWEVPAPFPMDLLVRTPQNMHWRLTEGDSFLREIVSRGKVLYEKVDTRMGKEGRGRSRRRAAKQPERHASA
;
A
#
# COMPACT_ATOMS: atom_id res chain seq x y z
N MET A 1 11.05 -7.22 -7.27
CA MET A 1 10.36 -6.97 -5.97
C MET A 1 11.27 -6.93 -4.73
N ARG A 2 12.35 -7.72 -4.62
CA ARG A 2 13.23 -7.71 -3.42
C ARG A 2 13.84 -6.33 -3.12
N LEU A 3 14.36 -5.63 -4.13
CA LEU A 3 14.95 -4.29 -4.00
C LEU A 3 13.92 -3.26 -3.51
N VAL A 4 12.71 -3.27 -4.08
CA VAL A 4 11.61 -2.38 -3.69
C VAL A 4 11.21 -2.57 -2.22
N ARG A 5 11.11 -3.82 -1.74
CA ARG A 5 10.84 -4.09 -0.31
C ARG A 5 11.99 -3.64 0.59
N ARG A 6 13.25 -3.78 0.15
CA ARG A 6 14.42 -3.28 0.89
C ARG A 6 14.39 -1.76 0.99
N TYR A 7 14.10 -1.08 -0.11
CA TYR A 7 13.93 0.37 -0.14
C TYR A 7 12.86 0.84 0.84
N ALA A 8 11.64 0.26 0.75
CA ALA A 8 10.55 0.61 1.65
C ALA A 8 10.89 0.37 3.13
N ARG A 9 11.65 -0.69 3.44
CA ARG A 9 12.15 -0.94 4.80
C ARG A 9 13.09 0.18 5.26
N THR A 10 14.07 0.56 4.45
CA THR A 10 14.99 1.66 4.80
C THR A 10 14.26 2.99 4.99
N VAL A 11 13.27 3.29 4.13
CA VAL A 11 12.42 4.48 4.31
C VAL A 11 11.64 4.39 5.62
N ALA A 12 11.07 3.22 5.94
CA ALA A 12 10.31 3.03 7.17
C ALA A 12 11.16 3.21 8.43
N GLU A 13 12.39 2.68 8.44
CA GLU A 13 13.33 2.79 9.55
C GLU A 13 13.81 4.23 9.80
N ARG A 14 13.95 5.05 8.74
CA ARG A 14 14.43 6.42 8.89
C ARG A 14 13.33 7.44 9.13
N PHE A 15 12.21 7.31 8.42
CA PHE A 15 11.16 8.33 8.37
C PHE A 15 9.91 7.96 9.17
N HIS A 16 9.78 6.71 9.62
CA HIS A 16 8.67 6.25 10.45
C HIS A 16 7.27 6.62 9.90
N PRO A 17 6.99 6.37 8.61
CA PRO A 17 5.69 6.65 8.03
C PRO A 17 4.59 5.79 8.65
N GLU A 18 3.33 6.11 8.38
CA GLU A 18 2.21 5.25 8.76
C GLU A 18 2.06 4.08 7.79
N ARG A 19 2.25 4.34 6.50
CA ARG A 19 2.11 3.31 5.46
C ARG A 19 2.97 3.62 4.24
N ILE A 20 3.44 2.57 3.58
CA ILE A 20 4.11 2.63 2.28
C ILE A 20 3.40 1.67 1.33
N ILE A 21 2.93 2.17 0.20
CA ILE A 21 2.16 1.42 -0.80
C ILE A 21 2.89 1.50 -2.14
N LEU A 22 3.18 0.35 -2.74
CA LEU A 22 3.56 0.24 -4.14
C LEU A 22 2.30 0.32 -5.00
N PHE A 23 2.28 1.18 -6.01
CA PHE A 23 1.17 1.28 -6.96
C PHE A 23 1.64 1.18 -8.41
N GLY A 24 0.75 1.50 -9.35
CA GLY A 24 1.08 1.53 -10.77
C GLY A 24 1.38 0.15 -11.36
N SER A 25 2.24 0.14 -12.37
CA SER A 25 2.52 -1.04 -13.20
C SER A 25 3.06 -2.21 -12.35
N HIS A 26 3.93 -1.93 -11.38
CA HIS A 26 4.50 -2.96 -10.50
C HIS A 26 3.53 -3.51 -9.44
N ALA A 27 2.41 -2.82 -9.18
CA ALA A 27 1.38 -3.30 -8.28
C ALA A 27 0.33 -4.15 -8.99
N TYR A 28 -0.32 -3.60 -10.01
CA TYR A 28 -1.51 -4.21 -10.64
C TYR A 28 -1.56 -4.02 -12.16
N GLY A 29 -0.49 -3.53 -12.78
CA GLY A 29 -0.33 -3.48 -14.23
C GLY A 29 0.64 -4.54 -14.74
N THR A 30 1.16 -4.31 -15.94
CA THR A 30 2.15 -5.17 -16.62
C THR A 30 3.44 -4.38 -16.77
N PRO A 31 4.39 -4.47 -15.80
CA PRO A 31 5.62 -3.69 -15.87
C PRO A 31 6.51 -4.19 -17.01
N HIS A 32 7.14 -3.27 -17.74
CA HIS A 32 8.21 -3.55 -18.70
C HIS A 32 9.58 -3.22 -18.08
N ALA A 33 10.66 -3.57 -18.77
CA ALA A 33 12.03 -3.44 -18.23
C ALA A 33 12.38 -2.01 -17.77
N ASP A 34 11.82 -1.01 -18.45
CA ASP A 34 12.05 0.42 -18.20
C ASP A 34 10.95 1.10 -17.35
N SER A 35 10.01 0.34 -16.77
CA SER A 35 8.95 0.95 -15.96
C SER A 35 9.51 1.50 -14.63
N ASP A 36 9.10 2.72 -14.29
CA ASP A 36 9.36 3.32 -12.98
C ASP A 36 8.64 2.56 -11.86
N VAL A 37 9.25 2.55 -10.67
CA VAL A 37 8.63 2.03 -9.45
C VAL A 37 7.85 3.15 -8.76
N ASP A 38 6.52 3.03 -8.74
CA ASP A 38 5.64 4.00 -8.10
C ASP A 38 5.39 3.71 -6.60
N ILE A 39 5.75 4.64 -5.71
CA ILE A 39 5.62 4.48 -4.26
C ILE A 39 4.85 5.65 -3.65
N LEU A 40 3.79 5.34 -2.90
CA LEU A 40 3.09 6.27 -2.04
C LEU A 40 3.54 6.07 -0.59
N VAL A 41 4.02 7.13 0.04
CA VAL A 41 4.34 7.19 1.47
C VAL A 41 3.31 8.05 2.17
N ILE A 42 2.63 7.48 3.17
CA ILE A 42 1.65 8.17 3.99
C ILE A 42 2.31 8.50 5.34
N MET A 43 2.51 9.78 5.62
CA MET A 43 3.13 10.24 6.87
C MET A 43 2.83 11.70 7.20
N PRO A 44 2.88 12.12 8.48
CA PRO A 44 2.84 13.53 8.83
C PRO A 44 3.97 14.31 8.15
N ALA A 45 3.64 15.41 7.51
CA ALA A 45 4.59 16.30 6.83
C ALA A 45 4.03 17.72 6.80
N ARG A 46 4.90 18.72 7.00
CA ARG A 46 4.53 20.14 6.84
C ARG A 46 4.38 20.48 5.35
N ASN A 47 5.32 20.05 4.53
CA ASN A 47 5.28 20.15 3.08
C ASN A 47 5.55 18.76 2.48
N GLN A 48 4.61 18.26 1.69
CA GLN A 48 4.69 16.93 1.08
C GLN A 48 5.77 16.84 0.00
N HIS A 49 5.98 17.91 -0.78
CA HIS A 49 7.01 17.95 -1.82
C HIS A 49 8.42 17.94 -1.22
N ASP A 50 8.67 18.81 -0.23
CA ASP A 50 9.97 18.86 0.44
C ASP A 50 10.28 17.53 1.13
N GLN A 51 9.26 16.89 1.73
CA GLN A 51 9.41 15.58 2.35
C GLN A 51 9.74 14.49 1.33
N ALA A 52 9.14 14.52 0.13
CA ALA A 52 9.46 13.59 -0.95
C ALA A 52 10.91 13.77 -1.43
N ILE A 53 11.35 15.02 -1.61
CA ILE A 53 12.74 15.36 -1.97
C ILE A 53 13.70 14.82 -0.90
N ARG A 54 13.39 15.07 0.38
CA ARG A 54 14.21 14.61 1.51
C ARG A 54 14.34 13.08 1.55
N ILE A 55 13.25 12.35 1.35
CA ILE A 55 13.30 10.87 1.29
C ILE A 55 14.16 10.40 0.11
N ARG A 56 13.99 10.98 -1.07
CA ARG A 56 14.79 10.64 -2.26
C ARG A 56 16.29 10.91 -2.05
N TRP A 57 16.63 12.01 -1.37
CA TRP A 57 18.02 12.38 -1.09
C TRP A 57 18.66 11.47 -0.04
N GLU A 58 17.99 11.24 1.08
CA GLU A 58 18.57 10.46 2.18
C GLU A 58 18.57 8.95 1.91
N VAL A 59 17.60 8.46 1.12
CA VAL A 59 17.47 7.04 0.76
C VAL A 59 17.47 6.92 -0.77
N PRO A 60 18.65 6.82 -1.39
CA PRO A 60 18.76 6.62 -2.84
C PRO A 60 18.15 5.28 -3.26
N ALA A 61 17.29 5.30 -4.27
CA ALA A 61 16.74 4.09 -4.88
C ALA A 61 17.70 3.56 -5.95
N PRO A 62 18.00 2.24 -5.98
CA PRO A 62 18.81 1.63 -7.03
C PRO A 62 18.01 1.34 -8.32
N PHE A 63 16.86 2.01 -8.49
CA PHE A 63 15.94 1.83 -9.61
C PHE A 63 15.21 3.15 -9.92
N PRO A 64 14.74 3.35 -11.15
CA PRO A 64 13.85 4.46 -11.50
C PRO A 64 12.58 4.42 -10.65
N MET A 65 12.17 5.57 -10.11
CA MET A 65 11.14 5.62 -9.07
C MET A 65 10.38 6.94 -9.08
N ASP A 66 9.06 6.83 -8.96
CA ASP A 66 8.17 7.93 -8.62
C ASP A 66 7.69 7.82 -7.18
N LEU A 67 8.00 8.84 -6.38
CA LEU A 67 7.69 8.89 -4.95
C LEU A 67 6.69 10.01 -4.67
N LEU A 68 5.51 9.62 -4.21
CA LEU A 68 4.47 10.51 -3.69
C LEU A 68 4.45 10.46 -2.17
N VAL A 69 4.36 11.64 -1.54
CA VAL A 69 4.11 11.76 -0.09
C VAL A 69 2.74 12.36 0.13
N ARG A 70 1.93 11.75 0.98
CA ARG A 70 0.66 12.30 1.44
C ARG A 70 0.56 12.27 2.95
N THR A 71 -0.08 13.30 3.52
CA THR A 71 -0.40 13.29 4.94
C THR A 71 -1.65 12.45 5.18
N PRO A 72 -1.80 11.85 6.38
CA PRO A 72 -3.01 11.09 6.72
C PRO A 72 -4.28 11.92 6.56
N GLN A 73 -4.23 13.20 6.91
CA GLN A 73 -5.32 14.17 6.75
C GLN A 73 -5.69 14.37 5.28
N ASN A 74 -4.69 14.55 4.40
CA ASN A 74 -4.92 14.71 2.97
C ASN A 74 -5.48 13.43 2.35
N MET A 75 -4.98 12.26 2.75
CA MET A 75 -5.51 10.97 2.32
C MET A 75 -6.98 10.82 2.71
N HIS A 76 -7.32 11.09 3.97
CA HIS A 76 -8.70 11.00 4.45
C HIS A 76 -9.62 11.93 3.65
N TRP A 77 -9.25 13.21 3.54
CA TRP A 77 -10.06 14.19 2.81
C TRP A 77 -10.26 13.79 1.34
N ARG A 78 -9.18 13.48 0.61
CA ARG A 78 -9.26 13.13 -0.82
C ARG A 78 -10.04 11.85 -1.09
N LEU A 79 -9.92 10.84 -0.23
CA LEU A 79 -10.69 9.59 -0.38
C LEU A 79 -12.19 9.81 -0.15
N THR A 80 -12.54 10.69 0.80
CA THR A 80 -13.92 11.13 1.05
C THR A 80 -14.48 11.88 -0.15
N GLU A 81 -13.71 12.80 -0.74
CA GLU A 81 -14.07 13.54 -1.96
C GLU A 81 -14.11 12.67 -3.23
N GLY A 82 -13.69 11.41 -3.13
CA GLY A 82 -13.80 10.47 -4.24
C GLY A 82 -12.67 10.51 -5.26
N ASP A 83 -11.49 10.95 -4.84
CA ASP A 83 -10.28 10.90 -5.65
C ASP A 83 -10.02 9.47 -6.16
N SER A 84 -10.26 9.27 -7.47
CA SER A 84 -10.21 7.96 -8.11
C SER A 84 -8.80 7.37 -8.10
N PHE A 85 -7.78 8.22 -8.24
CA PHE A 85 -6.39 7.81 -8.24
C PHE A 85 -5.98 7.27 -6.86
N LEU A 86 -6.25 8.01 -5.78
CA LEU A 86 -5.94 7.54 -4.44
C LEU A 86 -6.79 6.33 -4.02
N ARG A 87 -8.06 6.25 -4.47
CA ARG A 87 -8.89 5.06 -4.28
C ARG A 87 -8.31 3.83 -4.96
N GLU A 88 -7.81 3.96 -6.19
CA GLU A 88 -7.14 2.87 -6.88
C GLU A 88 -5.88 2.41 -6.13
N ILE A 89 -5.03 3.35 -5.73
CA ILE A 89 -3.81 3.03 -4.98
C ILE A 89 -4.12 2.27 -3.69
N VAL A 90 -5.10 2.72 -2.92
CA VAL A 90 -5.45 2.08 -1.64
C VAL A 90 -6.11 0.72 -1.85
N SER A 91 -6.92 0.55 -2.89
CA SER A 91 -7.67 -0.69 -3.13
C SER A 91 -6.84 -1.79 -3.82
N ARG A 92 -5.96 -1.41 -4.74
CA ARG A 92 -5.20 -2.36 -5.59
C ARG A 92 -3.70 -2.36 -5.30
N GLY A 93 -3.19 -1.32 -4.64
CA GLY A 93 -1.77 -1.20 -4.33
C GLY A 93 -1.28 -2.30 -3.40
N LYS A 94 0.02 -2.59 -3.48
CA LYS A 94 0.69 -3.57 -2.61
C LYS A 94 1.29 -2.84 -1.42
N VAL A 95 0.76 -3.09 -0.22
CA VAL A 95 1.34 -2.57 1.02
C VAL A 95 2.74 -3.17 1.21
N LEU A 96 3.75 -2.29 1.26
CA LEU A 96 5.14 -2.65 1.51
C LEU A 96 5.53 -2.51 2.98
N TYR A 97 4.91 -1.55 3.66
CA TYR A 97 5.07 -1.29 5.07
C TYR A 97 3.78 -0.69 5.63
N GLU A 98 3.46 -1.05 6.87
CA GLU A 98 2.38 -0.45 7.64
C GLU A 98 2.78 -0.45 9.11
N LYS A 99 2.67 0.71 9.75
CA LYS A 99 2.89 0.83 11.18
C LYS A 99 1.77 0.08 11.89
N VAL A 100 2.13 -0.91 12.70
CA VAL A 100 1.15 -1.64 13.52
C VAL A 100 0.62 -0.66 14.56
N ASP A 101 -0.63 -0.22 14.39
CA ASP A 101 -1.30 0.57 15.40
C ASP A 101 -1.80 -0.37 16.48
N THR A 102 -1.09 -0.43 17.61
CA THR A 102 -1.47 -1.27 18.76
C THR A 102 -2.79 -0.84 19.42
N ARG A 103 -3.41 0.26 18.96
CA ARG A 103 -4.74 0.72 19.39
C ARG A 103 -5.91 0.11 18.60
N MET A 104 -5.65 -0.53 17.45
CA MET A 104 -6.66 -1.29 16.69
C MET A 104 -6.44 -2.79 16.88
N GLY A 105 -6.56 -3.24 18.12
CA GLY A 105 -6.65 -4.65 18.44
C GLY A 105 -8.03 -5.20 18.07
N LYS A 106 -8.05 -6.17 17.14
CA LYS A 106 -9.06 -7.24 16.97
C LYS A 106 -10.12 -7.16 15.87
N GLU A 107 -10.16 -6.18 14.98
CA GLU A 107 -11.05 -6.24 13.81
C GLU A 107 -10.26 -6.12 12.51
N GLY A 108 -10.13 -7.22 11.78
CA GLY A 108 -9.46 -7.24 10.47
C GLY A 108 -8.64 -8.49 10.15
N ARG A 109 -8.47 -9.44 11.08
CA ARG A 109 -8.02 -10.79 10.72
C ARG A 109 -9.20 -11.58 10.13
N GLY A 110 -9.66 -11.13 8.96
CA GLY A 110 -10.59 -11.84 8.09
C GLY A 110 -9.94 -13.13 7.59
N ARG A 111 -10.32 -14.22 8.23
CA ARG A 111 -9.95 -15.61 7.99
C ARG A 111 -10.03 -15.99 6.50
N SER A 112 -8.89 -16.31 5.88
CA SER A 112 -8.89 -17.30 4.79
C SER A 112 -9.02 -18.68 5.43
N ARG A 113 -10.26 -19.16 5.60
CA ARG A 113 -10.57 -20.58 5.86
C ARG A 113 -11.90 -20.97 5.20
N ARG A 114 -11.76 -21.81 4.17
CA ARG A 114 -12.64 -22.92 3.76
C ARG A 114 -14.07 -22.57 3.29
N ARG A 115 -14.31 -22.83 2.00
CA ARG A 115 -15.55 -23.48 1.56
C ARG A 115 -15.18 -24.82 0.91
N ALA A 116 -15.30 -25.89 1.68
CA ALA A 116 -15.53 -27.23 1.17
C ALA A 116 -17.05 -27.33 0.94
N ALA A 117 -17.47 -27.55 -0.30
CA ALA A 117 -18.87 -27.83 -0.62
C ALA A 117 -19.11 -29.34 -0.43
N LYS A 118 -19.95 -29.69 0.55
CA LYS A 118 -20.65 -30.99 0.59
C LYS A 118 -22.12 -30.71 0.26
N GLN A 119 -22.61 -31.38 -0.78
CA GLN A 119 -24.03 -31.41 -1.14
C GLN A 119 -24.80 -32.30 -0.14
N PRO A 120 -26.03 -31.96 0.28
CA PRO A 120 -26.88 -32.88 1.01
C PRO A 120 -27.70 -33.77 0.07
N GLU A 121 -27.95 -34.96 0.58
CA GLU A 121 -28.52 -36.14 -0.04
C GLU A 121 -30.01 -35.98 -0.38
N ARG A 122 -30.43 -36.69 -1.43
CA ARG A 122 -31.82 -36.85 -1.83
C ARG A 122 -32.48 -37.89 -0.93
N HIS A 123 -33.56 -37.51 -0.27
CA HIS A 123 -34.59 -38.45 0.19
C HIS A 123 -35.95 -37.91 -0.27
N ALA A 124 -36.55 -38.61 -1.23
CA ALA A 124 -37.97 -38.53 -1.53
C ALA A 124 -38.57 -39.90 -1.20
N SER A 125 -39.61 -39.90 -0.39
CA SER A 125 -40.49 -41.05 -0.19
C SER A 125 -41.92 -40.56 -0.37
N ALA A 126 -42.57 -41.08 -1.40
CA ALA A 126 -44.01 -41.28 -1.56
C ALA A 126 -44.19 -42.28 -2.71
#